data_AF-A0A6M8VNC4-F1
#
_entry.id   AF-A0A6M8VNC4-F1
#
_cell.length_a   1.000
_cell.length_b   1.000
_cell.length_c   1.000
_cell.angle_alpha   90.00
_cell.angle_beta   90.00
_cell.angle_gamma   90.00
#
_symmetry.space_group_name_H-M   'P 1'
#
loop_
_entity.id
_entity.type
_entity.pdbx_description
1 polymer ?
#
loop_
_entity_poly.entity_id
_entity_poly.type
_entity_poly.pdbx_seq_one_letter_code
_entity_poly.pdbx_strand_id
1 'polypeptide(L)'
;MDQFSGDIAAMLEIALIGAGLVVLYYGGKEGSKLMKAGACLMLIGGFLGLACTGYWWFKYHSIGVFDNPRVSTVNLVHHDGDTKHHFFPKE
;
A
#
# COMPACT_ATOMS: atom_id res chain seq x y z
N MET A 1 -1.73 -8.02 -8.01
CA MET A 1 -1.34 -6.77 -7.33
C MET A 1 0.12 -6.58 -7.63
N ASP A 2 0.47 -5.51 -8.32
CA ASP A 2 1.87 -5.22 -8.62
C ASP A 2 2.62 -5.00 -7.30
N GLN A 3 3.83 -5.54 -7.21
CA GLN A 3 4.67 -5.44 -6.02
C GLN A 3 4.83 -3.99 -5.54
N PHE A 4 4.87 -3.06 -6.50
CA PHE A 4 4.92 -1.61 -6.27
C PHE A 4 3.67 -1.07 -5.54
N SER A 5 2.48 -1.53 -5.91
CA SER A 5 1.23 -1.10 -5.26
C SER A 5 1.12 -1.66 -3.83
N GLY A 6 1.63 -2.87 -3.61
CA GLY A 6 1.71 -3.46 -2.26
C GLY A 6 2.68 -2.76 -1.33
N ASP A 7 3.83 -2.33 -1.85
CA ASP A 7 4.80 -1.57 -1.07
C ASP A 7 4.26 -0.18 -0.68
N ILE A 8 3.58 0.50 -1.60
CA ILE A 8 2.90 1.78 -1.32
C ILE A 8 1.79 1.60 -0.28
N ALA A 9 0.96 0.55 -0.40
CA ALA A 9 -0.10 0.26 0.56
C ALA A 9 0.49 0.01 1.96
N ALA A 10 1.55 -0.80 2.05
CA ALA A 10 2.23 -1.07 3.31
C ALA A 10 2.84 0.20 3.93
N MET A 11 3.48 1.07 3.14
CA MET A 11 3.99 2.34 3.63
C MET A 11 2.87 3.25 4.17
N LEU A 12 1.74 3.32 3.47
CA LEU A 12 0.59 4.12 3.90
C LEU A 12 -0.04 3.57 5.17
N GLU A 13 -0.16 2.25 5.30
CA GLU A 13 -0.67 1.57 6.50
C GLU A 13 0.22 1.83 7.72
N ILE A 14 1.55 1.74 7.57
CA ILE A 14 2.51 2.06 8.65
C ILE A 14 2.39 3.54 9.05
N ALA A 15 2.30 4.45 8.07
CA ALA A 15 2.11 5.87 8.35
C ALA A 15 0.79 6.14 9.08
N LEU A 16 -0.29 5.47 8.69
CA LEU A 16 -1.60 5.58 9.34
C LEU A 16 -1.57 5.07 10.79
N ILE A 17 -0.92 3.93 11.04
CA ILE A 17 -0.74 3.39 12.39
C ILE A 17 0.08 4.36 13.25
N GLY A 18 1.18 4.89 12.70
CA GLY A 18 2.01 5.88 13.37
C GLY A 18 1.23 7.15 13.72
N ALA A 19 0.48 7.70 12.77
CA ALA A 19 -0.39 8.85 12.99
C ALA A 19 -1.47 8.56 14.05
N GLY A 20 -2.10 7.38 13.99
CA GLY A 20 -3.07 6.93 14.98
C GLY A 20 -2.49 6.87 16.39
N LEU A 21 -1.25 6.38 16.55
CA LEU A 21 -0.55 6.32 17.83
C LEU A 21 -0.27 7.73 18.39
N VAL A 22 0.16 8.65 17.54
CA VAL A 22 0.41 10.05 17.91
C VAL A 22 -0.90 10.72 18.35
N VAL A 23 -1.99 10.55 17.59
CA VAL A 23 -3.31 11.11 17.95
C VAL A 23 -3.83 10.48 19.24
N LEU A 24 -3.59 9.18 19.48
CA LEU A 24 -3.95 8.52 20.73
C LEU A 24 -3.21 9.14 21.93
N TYR A 25 -1.91 9.43 21.76
CA TYR A 25 -1.08 10.05 22.79
C TYR A 25 -1.61 11.45 23.16
N TYR A 26 -1.87 12.30 22.16
CA TYR A 26 -2.43 13.64 22.41
C TYR A 26 -3.87 13.58 22.95
N GLY A 27 -4.71 12.68 22.42
CA GLY A 27 -6.08 12.50 22.89
C GLY A 27 -6.18 11.98 24.33
N GLY A 28 -5.19 11.20 24.78
CA GLY A 28 -5.03 10.79 26.17
C GLY A 28 -4.64 11.96 27.08
N LYS A 29 -3.77 12.85 26.61
CA LYS A 29 -3.32 14.04 27.35
C LYS A 29 -4.43 15.07 27.54
N GLU A 30 -5.29 15.26 26.54
CA GLU A 30 -6.38 16.26 26.59
C GLU A 30 -7.71 15.70 27.16
N GLY A 31 -7.80 14.40 27.45
CA GLY A 31 -9.03 13.77 27.97
C GLY A 31 -10.20 13.75 26.97
N SER A 32 -9.94 14.11 25.70
CA SER A 32 -10.96 14.17 24.67
C SER A 32 -11.33 12.78 24.17
N LYS A 33 -12.54 12.32 24.54
CA LYS A 33 -13.09 11.03 24.11
C LYS A 33 -13.19 10.91 22.58
N LEU A 34 -13.37 12.04 21.89
CA LEU A 34 -13.50 12.07 20.42
C LEU A 34 -12.17 11.75 19.72
N MET A 35 -11.07 12.36 20.16
CA MET A 35 -9.73 12.07 19.61
C MET A 35 -9.31 10.62 19.88
N LYS A 36 -9.64 10.09 21.05
CA LYS A 36 -9.36 8.69 21.39
C LYS A 36 -10.15 7.72 20.49
N ALA A 37 -11.40 8.04 20.16
CA ALA A 37 -12.20 7.26 19.21
C ALA A 37 -11.62 7.34 17.79
N GLY A 38 -11.23 8.52 17.32
CA GLY A 38 -10.58 8.71 16.01
C GLY A 38 -9.27 7.93 15.90
N ALA A 39 -8.42 8.01 16.92
CA ALA A 39 -7.19 7.23 17.00
C ALA A 39 -7.45 5.72 17.00
N CYS A 40 -8.48 5.26 17.72
CA CYS A 40 -8.87 3.85 17.72
C CYS A 40 -9.29 3.37 16.33
N LEU A 41 -10.10 4.15 15.61
CA LEU A 41 -10.48 3.84 14.22
C LEU A 41 -9.28 3.82 13.27
N MET A 42 -8.35 4.77 13.41
CA MET A 42 -7.11 4.79 12.61
C MET A 42 -6.24 3.56 12.87
N LEU A 43 -6.09 3.14 14.12
CA LEU A 43 -5.32 1.95 14.47
C LEU A 43 -6.00 0.68 13.95
N ILE A 44 -7.30 0.51 14.16
CA ILE A 44 -8.04 -0.66 13.67
C ILE A 44 -7.97 -0.72 12.14
N GLY A 45 -8.19 0.41 11.46
CA GLY A 45 -8.09 0.49 10.00
C GLY A 45 -6.69 0.16 9.50
N GLY A 46 -5.65 0.69 10.15
CA GLY A 46 -4.26 0.41 9.81
C GLY A 46 -3.87 -1.06 10.00
N PHE A 47 -4.20 -1.66 11.15
CA PHE A 47 -3.91 -3.07 11.40
C PHE A 47 -4.69 -4.01 10.48
N LEU A 48 -5.96 -3.71 10.21
CA LEU A 48 -6.78 -4.53 9.32
C LEU A 48 -6.30 -4.42 7.86
N GLY A 49 -5.88 -3.22 7.43
CA GLY A 49 -5.24 -2.99 6.14
C GLY A 49 -3.95 -3.80 6.03
N LEU A 50 -3.04 -3.64 6.99
CA LEU A 50 -1.75 -4.35 7.01
C LEU A 50 -1.93 -5.87 6.98
N ALA A 51 -2.91 -6.41 7.73
CA ALA A 51 -3.24 -7.83 7.67
C ALA A 51 -3.78 -8.26 6.30
N CYS A 52 -4.62 -7.44 5.66
CA CYS A 52 -5.15 -7.70 4.32
C CYS A 52 -4.03 -7.68 3.26
N THR A 53 -3.22 -6.63 3.26
CA THR A 53 -2.09 -6.43 2.35
C THR A 53 -1.04 -7.53 2.55
N GLY A 54 -0.71 -7.86 3.80
CA GLY A 54 0.19 -8.96 4.14
C GLY A 54 -0.35 -10.34 3.74
N TYR A 55 -1.64 -10.60 3.91
CA TYR A 55 -2.28 -11.86 3.49
C TYR A 55 -2.19 -12.04 1.97
N TRP A 56 -2.51 -11.00 1.21
CA TRP A 56 -2.37 -11.01 -0.25
C TRP A 56 -0.91 -11.15 -0.66
N TRP A 57 0.01 -10.44 0.00
CA TRP A 57 1.44 -10.59 -0.24
C TRP A 57 1.89 -12.04 -0.08
N PHE A 58 1.58 -12.68 1.05
CA PHE A 58 1.97 -14.06 1.33
C PHE A 58 1.37 -15.06 0.33
N LYS A 59 0.10 -14.85 -0.05
CA LYS A 59 -0.57 -15.66 -1.07
C LYS A 59 0.13 -15.58 -2.43
N TYR A 60 0.45 -14.37 -2.89
CA TYR A 60 1.13 -14.19 -4.19
C TYR A 60 2.60 -14.61 -4.16
N HIS A 61 3.25 -14.46 -3.01
CA HIS A 61 4.61 -14.96 -2.78
C HIS A 61 4.67 -16.49 -2.84
N SER A 62 3.70 -17.18 -2.24
CA SER A 62 3.64 -18.65 -2.27
C SER A 62 3.37 -19.24 -3.67
N ILE A 63 2.79 -18.46 -4.58
CA ILE A 63 2.50 -18.87 -5.97
C ILE A 63 3.71 -18.58 -6.90
N GLY A 64 4.79 -17.98 -6.38
CA GLY A 64 6.01 -17.69 -7.16
C GLY A 64 5.82 -16.60 -8.22
N VAL A 65 4.74 -15.80 -8.12
CA VAL A 65 4.41 -14.76 -9.11
C VAL A 65 5.47 -13.65 -9.14
N PHE A 66 6.18 -13.44 -8.02
CA PHE A 66 7.23 -12.43 -7.90
C PHE A 66 8.63 -12.92 -8.36
N ASP A 67 8.81 -14.23 -8.60
CA ASP A 67 10.11 -14.80 -9.01
C ASP A 67 10.42 -14.65 -10.50
N ASN A 68 9.49 -14.12 -11.31
CA ASN A 68 9.69 -13.98 -12.74
C ASN A 68 9.98 -12.51 -13.14
N PRO A 69 11.26 -12.10 -13.24
CA PRO A 69 11.63 -10.72 -13.57
C PRO A 69 11.12 -10.26 -14.95
N ARG A 70 10.79 -11.19 -15.86
CA ARG A 70 10.22 -10.84 -17.17
C ARG A 70 8.80 -10.26 -17.10
N VAL A 71 8.02 -10.60 -16.08
CA VAL A 71 6.62 -10.11 -15.98
C VAL A 71 6.59 -8.70 -15.38
N SER A 72 7.43 -8.41 -14.38
CA SER A 72 7.54 -7.06 -13.78
C SER A 72 8.09 -6.02 -14.76
N THR A 73 9.03 -6.41 -15.63
CA THR A 73 9.58 -5.49 -16.64
C THR A 73 8.56 -5.18 -17.73
N VAL A 74 7.74 -6.16 -18.15
CA VAL A 74 6.69 -5.94 -19.16
C VAL A 74 5.59 -5.03 -18.64
N ASN A 75 5.12 -5.17 -17.39
CA ASN A 75 4.09 -4.27 -16.84
C ASN A 75 4.61 -2.84 -16.58
N LEU A 76 5.89 -2.67 -16.19
CA LEU A 76 6.51 -1.34 -16.10
C LEU A 76 6.69 -0.70 -17.48
N VAL A 77 7.13 -1.46 -18.48
CA VAL A 77 7.25 -0.98 -19.87
C VAL A 77 5.88 -0.70 -20.51
N HIS A 78 4.85 -1.47 -20.16
CA HIS A 78 3.49 -1.24 -20.68
C HIS A 78 2.85 0.01 -20.07
N HIS A 79 3.14 0.32 -18.79
CA HIS A 79 2.69 1.55 -18.15
C HIS A 79 3.50 2.79 -18.53
N ASP A 80 4.77 2.63 -18.95
CA ASP A 80 5.61 3.72 -19.50
C ASP A 80 5.36 3.94 -21.02
N GLY A 81 4.84 2.91 -21.71
CA GLY A 81 4.51 2.95 -23.13
C GLY A 81 3.22 3.69 -23.49
N ASP A 82 2.37 4.04 -22.52
CA ASP A 82 1.14 4.82 -22.75
C ASP A 82 1.37 6.35 -22.74
N THR A 83 2.62 6.78 -22.53
CA THR A 83 3.05 8.16 -22.80
C THR A 83 3.39 8.32 -24.28
N LYS A 84 2.35 8.59 -25.07
CA LYS A 84 2.37 9.30 -26.37
C LYS A 84 3.75 9.41 -27.06
N HIS A 85 4.11 8.40 -27.84
CA HIS A 85 4.94 8.64 -29.02
C HIS A 85 4.26 8.05 -30.25
N HIS A 86 3.49 8.92 -30.92
CA HIS A 86 3.21 8.81 -32.34
C HIS A 86 4.55 8.79 -33.10
N PHE A 87 5.05 7.61 -33.46
CA PHE A 87 6.03 7.47 -34.54
C PHE A 87 5.63 6.23 -35.38
N PHE A 88 4.84 6.49 -36.43
CA PHE A 88 4.59 5.61 -37.58
C PHE A 88 5.91 5.32 -38.35
N PRO A 89 5.93 4.45 -39.39
CA PRO A 89 5.39 3.10 -39.53
C PRO A 89 6.38 2.10 -40.17
N LYS A 90 5.98 0.83 -40.18
CA LYS A 90 6.30 -0.29 -41.10
C LYS A 90 7.45 -0.15 -42.11
N GLU A 91 8.34 -1.14 -42.06
CA GLU A 91 8.93 -1.82 -43.23
C GLU A 91 8.68 -3.33 -43.09
#